data_AF-A0A7V6M1X5-F1
#
_entry.id   AF-A0A7V6M1X5-F1
#
_cell.length_a   1.000
_cell.length_b   1.000
_cell.length_c   1.000
_cell.angle_alpha   90.00
_cell.angle_beta   90.00
_cell.angle_gamma   90.00
#
_symmetry.space_group_name_H-M   'P 1'
#
loop_
_entity.id
_entity.type
_entity.pdbx_description
1 polymer ?
#
loop_
_entity_poly.entity_id
_entity_poly.type
_entity_poly.pdbx_seq_one_letter_code
_entity_poly.pdbx_strand_id
1 'polypeptide(L)'
;MKSQKYIKEWLDTLCKSFTNIHVQYAFDKNTNFHLVHVLPESYNNNEEYAAMVLDFEANFFKKYPTEDIIISEPDIDDDMSNILYEKRCESIPANINEDDHIDWNECFTDNMEKLGEPISYSNTVNIITPNIEQENYNSQYQFAA
;
A
#
# COMPACT_ATOMS: atom_id res chain seq x y z
N MET A 1 -18.88 -3.23 -4.04
CA MET A 1 -19.64 -3.16 -2.76
C MET A 1 -18.88 -2.28 -1.77
N LYS A 2 -19.49 -1.86 -0.65
CA LYS A 2 -18.87 -0.90 0.30
C LYS A 2 -17.66 -1.51 1.05
N SER A 3 -17.72 -2.78 1.43
CA SER A 3 -16.63 -3.55 2.07
C SER A 3 -15.43 -3.71 1.14
N GLN A 4 -15.66 -4.12 -0.10
CA GLN A 4 -14.60 -4.27 -1.12
C GLN A 4 -13.80 -2.98 -1.34
N LYS A 5 -14.47 -1.82 -1.33
CA LYS A 5 -13.77 -0.52 -1.42
C LYS A 5 -12.93 -0.25 -0.17
N TYR A 6 -13.50 -0.51 1.01
CA TYR A 6 -12.82 -0.34 2.29
C TYR A 6 -11.55 -1.22 2.40
N ILE A 7 -11.63 -2.47 1.95
CA ILE A 7 -10.47 -3.39 1.90
C ILE A 7 -9.38 -2.82 0.99
N LYS A 8 -9.72 -2.39 -0.23
CA LYS A 8 -8.74 -1.80 -1.17
C LYS A 8 -8.05 -0.55 -0.60
N GLU A 9 -8.81 0.33 0.06
CA GLU A 9 -8.27 1.52 0.72
C GLU A 9 -7.32 1.17 1.87
N TRP A 10 -7.63 0.12 2.64
CA TRP A 10 -6.73 -0.40 3.67
C TRP A 10 -5.45 -1.00 3.07
N LEU A 11 -5.55 -1.78 1.97
CA LEU A 11 -4.38 -2.31 1.27
C LEU A 11 -3.47 -1.20 0.72
N ASP A 12 -4.05 -0.11 0.21
CA ASP A 12 -3.27 1.06 -0.19
C ASP A 12 -2.54 1.73 0.99
N THR A 13 -3.15 1.71 2.17
CA THR A 13 -2.52 2.21 3.41
C THR A 13 -1.41 1.26 3.86
N LEU A 14 -1.65 -0.04 3.80
CA LEU A 14 -0.67 -1.08 4.12
C LEU A 14 0.59 -0.95 3.26
N CYS A 15 0.43 -0.77 1.94
CA CYS A 15 1.55 -0.52 1.02
C CYS A 15 2.33 0.77 1.28
N LYS A 16 1.74 1.75 1.97
CA LYS A 16 2.43 2.99 2.34
C LYS A 16 3.22 2.82 3.64
N SER A 17 2.72 1.98 4.55
CA SER A 17 3.38 1.69 5.82
C SER A 17 4.50 0.67 5.68
N PHE A 18 4.35 -0.30 4.77
CA PHE A 18 5.29 -1.41 4.60
C PHE A 18 5.75 -1.52 3.15
N THR A 19 7.07 -1.58 2.96
CA THR A 19 7.71 -1.78 1.65
C THR A 19 8.12 -3.24 1.49
N ASN A 20 8.41 -3.68 0.27
CA ASN A 20 8.77 -5.05 -0.04
C ASN A 20 7.70 -6.09 0.35
N ILE A 21 6.42 -5.69 0.34
CA ILE A 21 5.29 -6.62 0.42
C ILE A 21 4.55 -6.70 -0.91
N HIS A 22 3.90 -7.84 -1.13
CA HIS A 22 2.98 -8.07 -2.22
C HIS A 22 1.61 -8.39 -1.63
N VAL A 23 0.60 -7.63 -2.03
CA VAL A 23 -0.76 -7.80 -1.53
C VAL A 23 -1.69 -8.19 -2.67
N GLN A 24 -2.56 -9.15 -2.41
CA GLN A 24 -3.60 -9.60 -3.33
C GLN A 24 -4.93 -9.68 -2.58
N TYR A 25 -6.02 -9.41 -3.28
CA TYR A 25 -7.36 -9.49 -2.71
C TYR A 25 -8.34 -10.07 -3.73
N ALA A 26 -9.02 -11.14 -3.33
CA ALA A 26 -10.11 -11.78 -4.04
C ALA A 26 -11.40 -11.75 -3.21
N PHE A 27 -12.51 -11.94 -3.91
CA PHE A 27 -13.82 -12.08 -3.29
C PHE A 27 -14.56 -13.26 -3.89
N ASP A 28 -14.89 -14.22 -3.03
CA ASP A 28 -15.77 -15.32 -3.39
C ASP A 28 -17.23 -14.91 -3.18
N LYS A 29 -17.94 -14.78 -4.30
CA LYS A 29 -19.37 -14.40 -4.31
C LYS A 29 -20.27 -15.53 -3.82
N ASN A 30 -19.84 -16.78 -3.90
CA ASN A 30 -20.65 -17.94 -3.52
C ASN A 30 -20.73 -18.06 -2.00
N THR A 31 -19.61 -17.82 -1.31
CA THR A 31 -19.49 -17.88 0.14
C THR A 31 -19.59 -16.51 0.81
N ASN A 32 -19.63 -15.41 0.03
CA ASN A 32 -19.59 -14.03 0.52
C ASN A 32 -18.37 -13.76 1.41
N PHE A 33 -17.21 -14.26 0.93
CA PHE A 33 -15.98 -14.32 1.71
C PHE A 33 -14.89 -13.47 1.06
N HIS A 34 -14.22 -12.67 1.89
CA HIS A 34 -13.09 -11.83 1.49
C HIS A 34 -11.77 -12.53 1.77
N LEU A 35 -10.93 -12.63 0.75
CA LEU A 35 -9.64 -13.30 0.85
C LEU A 35 -8.53 -12.31 0.51
N VAL A 36 -7.64 -12.06 1.47
CA VAL A 36 -6.48 -11.19 1.30
C VAL A 36 -5.22 -12.00 1.52
N HIS A 37 -4.34 -12.00 0.53
CA HIS A 37 -2.99 -12.54 0.67
C HIS A 37 -1.97 -11.43 0.83
N VAL A 38 -1.06 -11.59 1.80
CA VAL A 38 0.08 -10.71 2.01
C VAL A 38 1.35 -11.55 2.02
N LEU A 39 2.28 -11.22 1.13
CA LEU A 39 3.61 -11.82 1.07
C LEU A 39 4.68 -10.74 1.32
N PRO A 40 5.87 -11.11 1.81
CA PRO A 40 6.24 -12.44 2.32
C PRO A 40 5.70 -12.70 3.74
N GLU A 41 5.55 -13.98 4.09
CA GLU A 41 5.11 -14.45 5.43
C GLU A 41 5.95 -13.84 6.57
N SER A 42 7.21 -13.48 6.31
CA SER A 42 8.10 -12.87 7.32
C SER A 42 7.51 -11.62 7.99
N TYR A 43 6.57 -10.94 7.35
CA TYR A 43 5.84 -9.80 7.94
C TYR A 43 4.93 -10.19 9.11
N ASN A 44 4.52 -11.46 9.24
CA ASN A 44 3.75 -11.93 10.39
C ASN A 44 4.52 -11.80 11.72
N ASN A 45 5.85 -11.75 11.66
CA ASN A 45 6.72 -11.49 12.83
C ASN A 45 6.91 -10.00 13.13
N ASN A 46 6.39 -9.11 12.29
CA ASN A 46 6.45 -7.67 12.50
C ASN A 46 5.26 -7.23 13.38
N GLU A 47 5.57 -6.76 14.59
CA GLU A 47 4.55 -6.37 15.58
C GLU A 47 3.66 -5.20 15.10
N GLU A 48 4.21 -4.26 14.33
CA GLU A 48 3.46 -3.13 13.79
C GLU A 48 2.48 -3.59 12.70
N TYR A 49 2.91 -4.51 11.84
CA TYR A 49 2.05 -5.14 10.84
C TYR A 49 0.92 -5.91 11.50
N ALA A 50 1.24 -6.75 12.49
CA ALA A 50 0.26 -7.53 13.24
C ALA A 50 -0.78 -6.62 13.93
N ALA A 51 -0.34 -5.53 14.56
CA ALA A 51 -1.24 -4.55 15.17
C ALA A 51 -2.16 -3.90 14.13
N MET A 52 -1.63 -3.53 12.96
CA MET A 52 -2.41 -2.90 11.88
C MET A 52 -3.44 -3.85 11.26
N VAL A 53 -3.12 -5.15 11.16
CA VAL A 53 -4.08 -6.20 10.73
C VAL A 53 -5.18 -6.38 11.77
N LEU A 54 -4.82 -6.55 13.05
CA LEU A 54 -5.79 -6.73 14.14
C LEU A 54 -6.75 -5.55 14.27
N ASP A 55 -6.24 -4.32 14.18
CA ASP A 55 -7.06 -3.10 14.21
C ASP A 55 -8.00 -3.04 12.99
N PHE A 56 -7.52 -3.44 11.82
CA PHE A 56 -8.35 -3.49 10.62
C PHE A 56 -9.46 -4.52 10.74
N GLU A 57 -9.16 -5.76 11.14
CA GLU A 57 -10.15 -6.83 11.32
C GLU A 57 -11.22 -6.44 12.33
N ALA A 58 -10.82 -5.90 13.48
CA ALA A 58 -11.76 -5.43 14.50
C ALA A 58 -12.71 -4.34 13.95
N ASN A 59 -12.18 -3.40 13.16
CA ASN A 59 -12.99 -2.37 12.51
C ASN A 59 -13.85 -2.91 11.37
N PHE A 60 -13.35 -3.90 10.63
CA PHE A 60 -14.07 -4.56 9.55
C PHE A 60 -15.30 -5.27 10.09
N PHE A 61 -15.15 -6.16 11.07
CA PHE A 61 -16.27 -6.92 11.65
C PHE A 61 -17.29 -6.01 12.36
N LYS A 62 -16.85 -4.88 12.92
CA LYS A 62 -17.76 -3.87 13.46
C LYS A 62 -18.61 -3.19 12.38
N LYS A 63 -18.02 -2.95 11.20
CA LYS A 63 -18.66 -2.19 10.10
C LYS A 63 -19.47 -3.07 9.15
N TYR A 64 -19.05 -4.32 8.97
CA TYR A 64 -19.64 -5.30 8.05
C TYR A 64 -19.91 -6.63 8.79
N PRO A 65 -20.82 -6.66 9.77
CA PRO A 65 -21.01 -7.80 10.68
C PRO A 65 -21.58 -9.07 10.03
N THR A 66 -21.93 -9.02 8.74
CA THR A 66 -22.46 -10.15 7.96
C THR A 66 -21.49 -10.62 6.87
N GLU A 67 -20.30 -10.06 6.82
CA GLU A 67 -19.26 -10.38 5.84
C GLU A 67 -18.06 -10.93 6.59
N ASP A 68 -17.40 -11.93 6.01
CA ASP A 68 -16.23 -12.58 6.60
C ASP A 68 -14.97 -12.26 5.79
N ILE A 69 -13.84 -12.18 6.48
CA ILE A 69 -12.54 -11.88 5.88
C ILE A 69 -11.45 -12.75 6.50
N ILE A 70 -10.49 -13.16 5.67
CA ILE A 70 -9.21 -13.71 6.10
C ILE A 70 -8.07 -12.92 5.47
N ILE A 71 -7.04 -12.66 6.28
CA ILE A 71 -5.79 -12.05 5.87
C ILE A 71 -4.69 -13.04 6.23
N SER A 72 -4.02 -13.58 5.21
CA SER A 72 -3.05 -14.66 5.39
C SER A 72 -1.95 -14.61 4.35
N GLU A 73 -1.00 -15.53 4.46
CA GLU A 73 -0.18 -15.91 3.32
C GLU A 73 -1.02 -16.75 2.32
N PRO A 74 -0.51 -16.98 1.09
CA PRO A 74 -1.18 -17.85 0.15
C PRO A 74 -1.29 -19.29 0.65
N ASP A 75 -2.52 -19.81 0.69
CA ASP A 75 -2.81 -21.22 0.93
C ASP A 75 -3.32 -21.91 -0.35
N ILE A 76 -3.23 -23.24 -0.41
CA ILE A 76 -3.73 -24.04 -1.55
C ILE A 76 -5.25 -24.14 -1.57
N ASP A 77 -5.90 -24.02 -0.41
CA ASP A 77 -7.35 -24.10 -0.26
C ASP A 77 -8.05 -22.77 -0.58
N ASP A 78 -7.26 -21.71 -0.76
CA ASP A 78 -7.70 -20.35 -1.04
C ASP A 78 -7.97 -20.12 -2.54
N ASP A 79 -9.24 -19.93 -2.92
CA ASP A 79 -9.61 -19.62 -4.31
C ASP A 79 -9.32 -18.14 -4.68
N MET A 80 -8.10 -17.90 -5.16
CA MET A 80 -7.66 -16.63 -5.72
C MET A 80 -7.93 -16.48 -7.22
N SER A 81 -8.83 -17.28 -7.83
CA SER A 81 -9.10 -17.19 -9.28
C SER A 81 -9.78 -15.87 -9.71
N ASN A 82 -10.38 -15.15 -8.76
CA ASN A 82 -11.10 -13.88 -8.98
C ASN A 82 -10.45 -12.72 -8.21
N ILE A 83 -9.21 -12.39 -8.54
CA ILE A 83 -8.48 -11.25 -7.96
C ILE A 83 -9.17 -9.93 -8.36
N LEU A 84 -9.51 -9.12 -7.36
CA LEU A 84 -10.12 -7.79 -7.51
C LEU A 84 -9.13 -6.66 -7.27
N TYR A 85 -7.97 -6.94 -6.68
CA TYR A 85 -6.90 -5.98 -6.41
C TYR A 85 -5.58 -6.73 -6.20
N GLU A 86 -4.50 -6.19 -6.75
CA GLU A 86 -3.14 -6.70 -6.60
C GLU A 86 -2.16 -5.53 -6.64
N LYS A 87 -1.16 -5.53 -5.75
CA LYS A 87 -0.15 -4.47 -5.70
C LYS A 87 1.15 -4.94 -5.07
N ARG A 88 2.26 -4.62 -5.73
CA ARG A 88 3.61 -4.71 -5.15
C ARG A 88 3.95 -3.36 -4.51
N CYS A 89 4.25 -3.38 -3.22
CA CYS A 89 4.60 -2.19 -2.46
C CYS A 89 6.13 -2.10 -2.44
N GLU A 90 6.70 -1.30 -3.33
CA GLU A 90 8.15 -1.18 -3.48
C GLU A 90 8.69 0.01 -2.67
N SER A 91 9.90 -0.10 -2.14
CA SER A 91 10.62 1.07 -1.63
C SER A 91 10.98 1.97 -2.81
N ILE A 92 10.67 3.27 -2.73
CA ILE A 92 11.21 4.24 -3.68
C ILE A 92 12.74 4.14 -3.60
N PRO A 93 13.47 3.90 -4.71
CA PRO A 93 14.92 3.83 -4.66
C PRO A 93 15.46 5.17 -4.12
N ALA A 94 16.33 5.09 -3.12
CA ALA A 94 16.88 6.23 -2.38
C ALA A 94 17.81 7.14 -3.22
N ASN A 95 17.80 7.03 -4.54
CA ASN A 95 18.67 7.78 -5.44
C ASN A 95 17.88 8.31 -6.62
N ILE A 96 16.94 9.22 -6.32
CA ILE A 96 16.41 10.16 -7.30
C ILE A 96 17.25 11.42 -7.12
N ASN A 97 18.27 11.59 -7.96
CA ASN A 97 18.85 12.92 -8.11
C ASN A 97 17.74 13.79 -8.71
N GLU A 98 17.49 14.96 -8.13
CA GLU A 98 16.39 15.87 -8.52
C GLU A 98 16.41 16.33 -10.00
N ASP A 99 17.46 15.99 -10.76
CA ASP A 99 17.64 16.32 -12.17
C ASP A 99 17.30 15.18 -13.15
N ASP A 100 17.11 13.94 -12.69
CA ASP A 100 16.66 12.86 -13.57
C ASP A 100 15.14 12.93 -13.69
N HIS A 101 14.68 13.61 -14.74
CA HIS A 101 13.33 13.50 -15.26
C HIS A 101 13.01 12.02 -15.47
N ILE A 102 12.36 11.39 -14.49
CA ILE A 102 11.75 10.08 -14.67
C ILE A 102 10.68 10.26 -15.76
N ASP A 103 10.97 9.81 -16.97
CA ASP A 103 9.95 9.61 -17.98
C ASP A 103 9.10 8.41 -17.54
N TRP A 104 8.01 8.71 -16.83
CA TRP A 104 7.04 7.72 -16.38
C TRP A 104 6.40 6.93 -17.53
N ASN A 105 6.65 7.28 -18.80
CA ASN A 105 6.26 6.46 -19.95
C ASN A 105 7.15 5.22 -20.14
N GLU A 106 8.41 5.20 -19.67
CA GLU A 106 9.30 4.05 -19.90
C GLU A 106 9.08 2.91 -18.88
N CYS A 107 8.61 3.19 -17.66
CA CYS A 107 8.27 2.14 -16.68
C CYS A 107 6.90 1.47 -16.91
N PHE A 108 6.08 1.97 -17.84
CA PHE A 108 4.72 1.45 -18.12
C PHE A 108 4.61 0.67 -19.44
N THR A 109 5.66 0.60 -20.26
CA THR A 109 5.57 0.01 -21.61
C THR A 109 5.83 -1.50 -21.69
N ASP A 110 6.43 -2.12 -20.68
CA ASP A 110 6.70 -3.57 -20.71
C ASP A 110 5.46 -4.47 -20.49
N ASN A 111 4.27 -3.90 -20.21
CA ASN A 111 3.04 -4.67 -20.04
C ASN A 111 1.83 -4.22 -20.90
N MET A 112 1.98 -3.26 -21.82
CA MET A 112 0.89 -2.81 -22.70
C MET A 112 0.87 -3.43 -24.12
N GLU A 113 1.67 -4.45 -24.40
CA GLU A 113 1.54 -5.18 -25.68
C GLU A 113 0.41 -6.25 -25.69
N LYS A 114 -0.30 -6.48 -24.56
CA LYS A 114 -1.25 -7.60 -24.47
C LYS A 114 -2.72 -7.31 -24.25
N LEU A 115 -3.16 -6.09 -23.95
CA LEU A 115 -4.60 -5.81 -23.85
C LEU A 115 -4.91 -4.46 -24.47
N GLY A 116 -5.67 -4.51 -25.58
CA GLY A 116 -6.08 -3.35 -26.33
C GLY A 116 -6.95 -2.40 -25.51
N GLU A 117 -6.69 -1.12 -25.79
CA GLU A 117 -7.47 0.09 -25.49
C GLU A 117 -7.15 0.86 -24.18
N PRO A 118 -6.81 2.17 -24.28
CA PRO A 118 -6.42 2.98 -23.13
C PRO A 118 -7.63 3.55 -22.38
N ILE A 119 -7.66 3.33 -21.07
CA ILE A 119 -8.52 4.09 -20.14
C ILE A 119 -7.76 5.34 -19.68
N SER A 120 -8.21 6.51 -20.12
CA SER A 120 -7.67 7.81 -19.74
C SER A 120 -8.09 8.20 -18.32
N TYR A 121 -7.13 8.37 -17.41
CA TYR A 121 -7.34 9.11 -16.16
C TYR A 121 -6.37 10.28 -16.07
N SER A 122 -6.89 11.51 -16.01
CA SER A 122 -6.11 12.69 -15.68
C SER A 122 -6.13 12.91 -14.17
N ASN A 123 -4.96 13.07 -13.57
CA ASN A 123 -4.85 13.61 -12.20
C ASN A 123 -3.72 14.64 -12.20
N THR A 124 -4.07 15.92 -12.28
CA THR A 124 -3.18 17.01 -11.88
C THR A 124 -3.14 17.05 -10.35
N VAL A 125 -1.99 16.74 -9.75
CA VAL A 125 -1.76 16.95 -8.31
C VAL A 125 -0.99 18.25 -8.14
N ASN A 126 -1.65 19.27 -7.60
CA ASN A 126 -1.00 20.50 -7.12
C ASN A 126 -0.33 20.19 -5.78
N ILE A 127 1.01 20.20 -5.73
CA ILE A 127 1.77 20.07 -4.49
C ILE A 127 2.09 21.47 -3.97
N ILE A 128 1.55 21.81 -2.80
CA ILE A 128 1.91 23.00 -2.02
C ILE A 128 3.05 22.57 -1.08
N THR A 129 4.23 23.18 -1.21
CA THR A 129 5.38 23.00 -0.31
C THR A 129 5.28 23.96 0.90
N PRO A 130 5.49 23.50 2.15
CA PRO A 130 5.72 24.40 3.27
C PRO A 130 7.21 24.80 3.35
N ASN A 131 7.47 26.11 3.43
CA ASN A 131 8.80 26.68 3.71
C ASN A 131 9.30 26.25 5.09
N ILE A 132 10.48 25.65 5.16
CA ILE A 132 11.24 25.51 6.40
C ILE A 132 12.35 26.58 6.38
N GLU A 133 12.19 27.61 7.22
CA GLU A 133 13.24 28.61 7.47
C GLU A 133 14.35 28.00 8.33
N GLN A 134 15.60 28.26 7.95
CA GLN A 134 16.82 27.81 8.63
C GLN A 134 16.97 28.47 10.01
N GLU A 135 17.09 27.68 11.07
CA GLU A 135 17.47 28.15 12.40
C GLU A 135 18.98 28.42 12.48
N ASN A 136 19.35 29.69 12.62
CA ASN A 136 20.66 30.12 13.13
C ASN A 136 20.56 30.29 14.65
N TYR A 137 21.23 29.44 15.43
CA TYR A 137 21.46 29.70 16.86
C TYR A 137 22.96 29.71 17.17
N ASN A 138 23.52 30.92 17.20
CA ASN A 138 24.80 31.24 17.83
C ASN A 138 24.52 31.52 19.32
N SER A 139 25.12 30.78 20.24
CA SER A 139 25.38 31.33 21.58
C SER A 139 26.69 30.80 22.17
N GLN A 140 27.50 31.78 22.56
CA GLN A 140 28.80 31.65 23.19
C GLN A 140 28.64 31.24 24.66
N TYR A 141 29.44 30.28 25.15
CA TYR A 141 29.88 30.30 26.54
C TYR A 141 31.36 29.89 26.63
N GLN A 142 32.16 30.83 27.09
CA GLN A 142 33.57 30.70 27.43
C GLN A 142 33.73 29.89 28.71
N PHE A 143 34.70 28.97 28.74
CA PHE A 143 35.21 28.35 29.96
C PHE A 143 36.19 29.31 30.65
N ALA A 144 35.93 29.67 31.89
CA ALA A 144 36.92 30.25 32.79
C ALA A 144 37.54 29.13 33.66
N ALA A 145 38.86 29.22 33.84
CA ALA A 145 39.71 28.29 34.57
C ALA A 145 39.47 28.29 36.08
#